data_AF-A0A520DX37-F1
#
_entry.id   AF-A0A520DX37-F1
#
_cell.length_a   1.000
_cell.length_b   1.000
_cell.length_c   1.000
_cell.angle_alpha   90.00
_cell.angle_beta   90.00
_cell.angle_gamma   90.00
#
_symmetry.space_group_name_H-M   'P 1'
#
loop_
_entity.id
_entity.type
_entity.pdbx_description
1 polymer ?
#
loop_
_entity_poly.entity_id
_entity_poly.type
_entity_poly.pdbx_seq_one_letter_code
_entity_poly.pdbx_strand_id
1 'polypeptide(L)' 'LFNGLSAGGNIEMPIGDSPWGTYFAMFRDKYGIEWMIDYDPNEAI' A
#
# COMPACT_ATOMS: atom_id res chain seq x y z
N LEU A 1 3.08 3.76 -7.41
CA LEU A 1 3.81 3.90 -6.12
C LEU A 1 4.14 2.54 -5.52
N PHE A 2 3.12 1.73 -5.18
CA PHE A 2 3.27 0.38 -4.59
C PHE A 2 4.38 -0.46 -5.24
N ASN A 3 4.26 -0.79 -6.53
CA ASN A 3 5.24 -1.63 -7.25
C ASN A 3 6.70 -1.15 -7.14
N GLY A 4 6.92 0.16 -7.05
CA GLY A 4 8.27 0.72 -6.94
C GLY A 4 8.84 0.60 -5.54
N LEU A 5 8.04 0.97 -4.53
CA LEU A 5 8.47 0.94 -3.12
C LEU A 5 8.52 -0.49 -2.57
N SER A 6 7.64 -1.39 -3.01
CA SER A 6 7.61 -2.78 -2.55
C SER A 6 8.68 -3.67 -3.22
N ALA A 7 9.39 -3.16 -4.23
CA ALA A 7 10.38 -3.94 -4.98
C ALA A 7 11.54 -4.39 -4.10
N GLY A 8 11.73 -5.71 -4.00
CA GLY A 8 12.76 -6.31 -3.14
C GLY A 8 12.48 -6.21 -1.64
N GLY A 9 11.26 -5.78 -1.26
CA GLY A 9 10.77 -5.77 0.10
C GLY A 9 9.95 -7.02 0.45
N ASN A 10 9.24 -6.95 1.58
CA ASN A 10 8.28 -7.95 2.03
C ASN A 10 6.86 -7.39 1.98
N ILE A 11 5.99 -8.03 1.21
CA ILE A 11 4.56 -7.67 1.15
C ILE A 11 3.86 -8.33 2.33
N GLU A 12 3.35 -7.52 3.26
CA GLU A 12 2.58 -7.99 4.42
C GLU A 12 1.09 -8.05 4.08
N MET A 13 0.61 -7.04 3.36
CA MET A 13 -0.74 -6.98 2.80
C MET A 13 -0.65 -6.50 1.34
N PRO A 14 -0.95 -7.36 0.35
CA PRO A 14 -0.99 -6.96 -1.05
C PRO A 14 -1.99 -5.83 -1.29
N ILE A 15 -1.75 -5.03 -2.32
CA ILE A 15 -2.68 -3.96 -2.69
C ILE A 15 -4.03 -4.54 -3.12
N GLY A 16 -5.12 -4.00 -2.57
CA GLY A 16 -6.48 -4.44 -2.91
C GLY A 16 -7.56 -3.60 -2.22
N ASP A 17 -8.82 -3.96 -2.49
CA ASP A 17 -9.98 -3.31 -1.88
C ASP A 17 -10.03 -3.58 -0.37
N SER A 18 -10.18 -2.51 0.40
CA SER A 18 -10.39 -2.58 1.85
C SER A 18 -11.88 -2.69 2.18
N PRO A 19 -12.25 -3.26 3.33
CA PRO A 19 -13.66 -3.33 3.78
C PRO A 19 -14.34 -1.96 3.94
N TRP A 20 -13.57 -0.88 3.98
CA TRP A 20 -14.05 0.49 4.17
C TRP A 20 -14.10 1.29 2.86
N GLY A 21 -13.83 0.66 1.71
CA GLY A 21 -13.99 1.28 0.39
C GLY A 21 -12.77 2.01 -0.16
N THR A 22 -11.58 1.80 0.43
CA THR A 22 -10.32 2.35 -0.05
C THR A 22 -9.45 1.27 -0.72
N TYR A 23 -8.46 1.67 -1.49
CA TYR A 23 -7.36 0.78 -1.90
C TYR A 23 -6.26 0.82 -0.86
N PHE A 24 -6.03 -0.31 -0.20
CA PHE A 24 -5.06 -0.42 0.90
C PHE A 24 -3.92 -1.39 0.58
N ALA A 25 -2.71 -1.08 1.05
CA ALA A 25 -1.57 -1.99 1.03
C ALA A 25 -0.62 -1.74 2.21
N MET A 26 0.06 -2.80 2.67
CA MET A 26 1.09 -2.72 3.70
C MET A 26 2.31 -3.57 3.31
N PHE A 27 3.50 -2.99 3.41
CA PHE A 27 4.73 -3.69 3.09
C PHE A 27 5.92 -3.04 3.77
N ARG A 28 7.01 -3.80 3.89
CA ARG A 28 8.32 -3.29 4.29
C ARG A 28 9.24 -3.27 3.07
N ASP A 29 9.84 -2.14 2.75
CA ASP A 29 10.74 -2.04 1.59
C ASP A 29 12.09 -2.75 1.84
N LYS A 30 12.94 -2.78 0.81
CA LYS A 30 14.27 -3.41 0.87
C LYS A 30 15.25 -2.77 1.87
N TYR A 31 14.94 -1.57 2.36
CA TYR A 31 15.73 -0.85 3.36
C TYR A 31 15.17 -1.03 4.78
N GLY A 32 14.06 -1.77 4.93
CA GLY A 32 13.42 -2.01 6.22
C GLY A 32 12.38 -0.95 6.61
N ILE A 33 12.06 0.00 5.71
CA ILE A 33 11.06 1.04 6.00
C ILE A 33 9.67 0.45 5.83
N GLU A 34 8.81 0.69 6.82
CA GLU A 34 7.41 0.27 6.79
C GLU A 34 6.55 1.31 6.08
N TRP A 35 5.73 0.84 5.15
CA TRP A 35 4.85 1.66 4.34
C TRP A 35 3.42 1.18 4.45
N MET A 36 2.50 2.13 4.61
CA MET A 36 1.07 1.95 4.43
C MET A 36 0.61 2.85 3.29
N ILE A 37 -0.10 2.27 2.33
CA ILE A 37 -0.77 3.00 1.26
C ILE A 37 -2.26 2.92 1.55
N ASP A 38 -2.90 4.08 1.64
CA ASP A 38 -4.34 4.22 1.72
C ASP A 38 -4.77 5.23 0.64
N TYR A 39 -5.66 4.82 -0.24
CA TYR A 39 -6.16 5.63 -1.34
C TYR A 39 -7.68 5.56 -1.40
N ASP A 40 -8.34 6.68 -1.12
CA ASP A 40 -9.78 6.83 -1.29
C ASP A 40 -10.09 7.38 -2.70
N PRO A 41 -10.72 6.58 -3.58
CA PRO A 41 -11.09 7.06 -4.92
C PRO A 41 -12.24 8.09 -4.91
N ASN A 42 -12.94 8.25 -3.80
CA ASN A 42 -14.08 9.16 -3.64
C ASN A 42 -13.69 10.46 -2.92
N GLU A 43 -12.43 10.63 -2.55
CA GLU A 43 -11.95 11.88 -1.94
C GLU A 43 -12.02 13.00 -2.98
N ALA A 44 -13.00 13.90 -2.82
CA ALA A 44 -13.12 15.08 -3.67
C ALA A 44 -11.99 16.06 -3.32
N ILE A 45 -11.21 16.43 -4.34
CA ILE A 45 -10.11 17.42 -4.26
C ILE A 45 -10.65 18.81 -3.96
#